data_AF-A0A7S4UIT8-F1
#
_entry.id   AF-A0A7S4UIT8-F1
#
_cell.length_a   1.000
_cell.length_b   1.000
_cell.length_c   1.000
_cell.angle_alpha   90.00
_cell.angle_beta   90.00
_cell.angle_gamma   90.00
#
_symmetry.space_group_name_H-M   'P 1'
#
loop_
_entity.id
_entity.type
_entity.pdbx_description
1 polymer ?
#
loop_
_entity_poly.entity_id
_entity_poly.type
_entity_poly.pdbx_seq_one_letter_code
_entity_poly.pdbx_strand_id
1 'polypeptide(L)'
;SPQGLSNLAWSVATVGAEAPRLFSLVAQAALPRVQDFAPQGLANLAWAFATARAESPALLRGVAQEAAVKAQHFCPQETANLAWALAALSADEPRLLGRLAAQAAGSIADFKPQESSSH
;
A
#
# COMPACT_ATOMS: atom_id res chain seq x y z
N SER A 1 -0.76 -5.67 -16.55
CA SER A 1 0.46 -5.97 -15.76
C SER A 1 0.22 -5.58 -14.30
N PRO A 2 1.04 -6.02 -13.33
CA PRO A 2 0.93 -5.60 -11.93
C PRO A 2 0.96 -4.07 -11.79
N GLN A 3 1.94 -3.41 -12.41
CA GLN A 3 2.03 -1.94 -12.46
C GLN A 3 0.78 -1.27 -13.05
N GLY A 4 0.22 -1.83 -14.13
CA GLY A 4 -1.00 -1.29 -14.74
C GLY A 4 -2.22 -1.36 -13.81
N LEU A 5 -2.35 -2.44 -13.04
CA LEU A 5 -3.43 -2.61 -12.06
C LEU A 5 -3.32 -1.60 -10.91
N SER A 6 -2.12 -1.45 -10.35
CA SER A 6 -1.90 -0.48 -9.27
C SER A 6 -2.11 0.96 -9.74
N ASN A 7 -1.65 1.31 -10.94
CA ASN A 7 -1.80 2.66 -11.49
C ASN A 7 -3.27 2.98 -11.82
N LEU A 8 -4.01 2.02 -12.37
CA LEU A 8 -5.44 2.18 -12.62
C LEU A 8 -6.21 2.46 -11.32
N ALA A 9 -6.03 1.60 -10.31
CA ALA A 9 -6.68 1.76 -9.02
C ALA A 9 -6.32 3.10 -8.36
N TRP A 10 -5.03 3.44 -8.35
CA TRP A 10 -4.54 4.71 -7.81
C TRP A 10 -5.18 5.89 -8.53
N SER A 11 -5.17 5.93 -9.87
CA SER A 11 -5.72 7.05 -10.63
C SER A 11 -7.22 7.27 -10.36
N VAL A 12 -7.99 6.19 -10.26
CA VAL A 12 -9.44 6.25 -10.01
C VAL A 12 -9.71 6.74 -8.59
N ALA A 13 -8.93 6.27 -7.60
CA ALA A 13 -9.00 6.77 -6.24
C ALA A 13 -8.61 8.26 -6.15
N THR A 14 -7.57 8.69 -6.87
CA THR A 14 -7.08 10.09 -6.88
C THR A 14 -8.12 11.05 -7.42
N VAL A 15 -8.87 10.67 -8.46
CA VAL A 15 -9.94 11.54 -9.01
C VAL A 15 -11.22 11.49 -8.18
N GLY A 16 -11.30 10.65 -7.15
CA GLY A 16 -12.47 10.52 -6.29
C GLY A 16 -13.70 9.91 -6.97
N ALA A 17 -13.51 9.15 -8.05
CA ALA A 17 -14.61 8.54 -8.77
C ALA A 17 -15.14 7.30 -8.04
N GLU A 18 -16.46 7.23 -7.83
CA GLU A 18 -17.12 6.04 -7.32
C GLU A 18 -17.10 4.92 -8.36
N ALA A 19 -16.24 3.91 -8.16
CA ALA A 19 -16.04 2.83 -9.11
C ALA A 19 -15.98 1.44 -8.44
N PRO A 20 -17.00 1.02 -7.66
CA PRO A 20 -16.95 -0.23 -6.89
C PRO A 20 -16.72 -1.46 -7.76
N ARG A 21 -17.29 -1.50 -8.97
CA ARG A 21 -17.06 -2.60 -9.92
C ARG A 21 -15.60 -2.66 -10.40
N LEU A 22 -14.96 -1.51 -10.61
CA LEU A 22 -13.56 -1.45 -11.01
C LEU A 22 -12.65 -1.98 -9.89
N PHE A 23 -12.87 -1.55 -8.65
CA PHE A 23 -12.09 -2.04 -7.51
C PHE A 23 -12.25 -3.56 -7.29
N SER A 24 -13.46 -4.09 -7.48
CA SER A 24 -13.68 -5.54 -7.46
C SER A 24 -12.87 -6.28 -8.54
N LEU A 25 -12.84 -5.75 -9.77
CA LEU A 25 -12.08 -6.36 -10.87
C LEU A 25 -10.56 -6.24 -10.66
N VAL A 26 -10.10 -5.10 -10.16
CA VAL A 26 -8.68 -4.92 -9.79
C VAL A 26 -8.30 -5.92 -8.71
N ALA A 27 -9.11 -6.10 -7.67
CA ALA A 27 -8.83 -7.05 -6.60
C ALA A 27 -8.71 -8.49 -7.12
N GLN A 28 -9.66 -8.93 -7.94
CA GLN A 28 -9.65 -10.26 -8.56
C GLN A 28 -8.42 -10.48 -9.43
N ALA A 29 -8.00 -9.48 -10.20
CA ALA A 29 -6.84 -9.56 -11.08
C ALA A 29 -5.49 -9.46 -10.33
N ALA A 30 -5.45 -8.67 -9.25
CA ALA A 30 -4.23 -8.42 -8.48
C ALA A 30 -3.93 -9.55 -7.49
N LEU A 31 -4.94 -10.10 -6.81
CA LEU A 31 -4.78 -11.11 -5.75
C LEU A 31 -3.87 -12.30 -6.13
N PRO A 32 -4.09 -13.01 -7.25
CA PRO A 32 -3.23 -14.16 -7.61
C PRO A 32 -1.81 -13.75 -8.03
N ARG A 33 -1.53 -12.46 -8.15
CA ARG A 33 -0.29 -11.89 -8.68
C ARG A 33 0.41 -10.97 -7.69
N VAL A 34 -0.04 -10.90 -6.44
CA VAL A 34 0.46 -9.94 -5.45
C VAL A 34 1.99 -9.99 -5.33
N GLN A 35 2.57 -11.19 -5.36
CA GLN A 35 4.03 -11.41 -5.34
C GLN A 35 4.80 -10.76 -6.51
N ASP A 36 4.13 -10.54 -7.64
CA ASP A 36 4.72 -9.92 -8.83
C ASP A 36 4.78 -8.38 -8.73
N PHE A 37 4.12 -7.78 -7.74
CA PHE A 37 4.14 -6.33 -7.56
C PHE A 37 5.47 -5.86 -6.97
N ALA A 38 5.96 -4.72 -7.49
CA ALA A 38 7.02 -3.97 -6.86
C ALA A 38 6.49 -3.26 -5.58
N PRO A 39 7.37 -2.84 -4.65
CA PRO A 39 7.00 -2.09 -3.44
C PRO A 39 6.02 -0.93 -3.71
N GLN A 40 6.33 -0.09 -4.70
CA GLN A 40 5.44 0.99 -5.14
C GLN A 40 4.03 0.51 -5.51
N GLY A 41 3.92 -0.60 -6.25
CA GLY A 41 2.65 -1.15 -6.69
C GLY A 41 1.81 -1.66 -5.52
N LEU A 42 2.44 -2.27 -4.52
CA LEU A 42 1.79 -2.72 -3.28
C LEU A 42 1.28 -1.52 -2.47
N ALA A 43 2.12 -0.49 -2.28
CA ALA A 43 1.73 0.75 -1.60
C ALA A 43 0.56 1.45 -2.31
N ASN A 44 0.62 1.55 -3.65
CA ASN A 44 -0.43 2.17 -4.45
C ASN A 44 -1.76 1.39 -4.38
N LEU A 45 -1.72 0.05 -4.41
CA LEU A 45 -2.92 -0.76 -4.23
C LEU A 45 -3.55 -0.54 -2.85
N ALA A 46 -2.76 -0.63 -1.78
CA ALA A 46 -3.27 -0.41 -0.43
C ALA A 46 -3.89 0.99 -0.29
N TRP A 47 -3.17 2.03 -0.73
CA TRP A 47 -3.63 3.41 -0.68
C TRP A 47 -4.92 3.61 -1.48
N ALA A 48 -4.99 3.09 -2.71
CA ALA A 48 -6.17 3.25 -3.55
C ALA A 48 -7.42 2.61 -2.92
N PHE A 49 -7.29 1.41 -2.36
CA PHE A 49 -8.40 0.72 -1.71
C PHE A 49 -8.85 1.44 -0.43
N ALA A 50 -7.91 1.97 0.36
CA ALA A 50 -8.22 2.78 1.54
C ALA A 50 -8.94 4.08 1.15
N THR A 51 -8.39 4.85 0.21
CA THR A 51 -8.94 6.13 -0.25
C THR A 51 -10.33 5.98 -0.87
N ALA A 52 -10.54 4.95 -1.69
CA ALA A 52 -11.83 4.66 -2.32
C ALA A 52 -12.83 3.97 -1.37
N ARG A 53 -12.43 3.68 -0.11
CA ARG A 53 -13.20 2.88 0.85
C ARG A 53 -13.68 1.56 0.25
N ALA A 54 -12.85 0.96 -0.60
CA ALA A 54 -13.16 -0.29 -1.29
C ALA A 54 -12.72 -1.47 -0.42
N GLU A 55 -13.67 -2.32 -0.06
CA GLU A 55 -13.40 -3.49 0.77
C GLU A 55 -12.88 -4.66 -0.07
N SER A 56 -11.69 -5.15 0.27
CA SER A 56 -11.17 -6.42 -0.24
C SER A 56 -10.18 -7.05 0.75
N PRO A 57 -10.67 -7.64 1.85
CA PRO A 57 -9.81 -8.17 2.92
C PRO A 57 -8.77 -9.20 2.45
N ALA A 58 -9.13 -10.03 1.45
CA ALA A 58 -8.20 -11.01 0.89
C ALA A 58 -7.02 -10.35 0.16
N LEU A 59 -7.30 -9.35 -0.69
CA LEU A 59 -6.25 -8.59 -1.37
C LEU A 59 -5.36 -7.85 -0.36
N LEU A 60 -5.98 -7.15 0.59
CA LEU A 60 -5.25 -6.34 1.58
C LEU A 60 -4.35 -7.21 2.47
N ARG A 61 -4.81 -8.39 2.87
CA ARG A 61 -3.98 -9.37 3.58
C ARG A 61 -2.81 -9.83 2.73
N GLY A 62 -3.06 -10.15 1.44
CA GLY A 62 -1.99 -10.51 0.50
C GLY A 62 -0.96 -9.39 0.36
N VAL A 63 -1.41 -8.15 0.17
CA VAL A 63 -0.55 -6.96 0.06
C VAL A 63 0.30 -6.79 1.32
N ALA A 64 -0.29 -6.91 2.51
CA ALA A 64 0.44 -6.79 3.76
C ALA A 64 1.50 -7.90 3.94
N GLN A 65 1.16 -9.14 3.58
CA GLN A 65 2.10 -10.27 3.65
C GLN A 65 3.27 -10.06 2.68
N GLU A 66 3.00 -9.70 1.44
CA GLU A 66 4.06 -9.48 0.45
C GLU A 66 4.90 -8.25 0.77
N ALA A 67 4.28 -7.18 1.26
CA ALA A 67 5.03 -6.01 1.71
C ALA A 67 5.99 -6.35 2.86
N ALA A 68 5.60 -7.24 3.77
CA ALA A 68 6.49 -7.71 4.83
C ALA A 68 7.69 -8.50 4.27
N VAL A 69 7.48 -9.31 3.23
CA VAL A 69 8.56 -10.03 2.51
C VAL A 69 9.50 -9.04 1.81
N LYS A 70 8.96 -7.98 1.21
CA LYS A 70 9.73 -7.00 0.43
C LYS A 70 10.17 -5.76 1.20
N ALA A 71 10.00 -5.72 2.53
CA ALA A 71 10.07 -4.48 3.30
C ALA A 71 11.36 -3.69 3.14
N GLN A 72 12.52 -4.36 3.03
CA GLN A 72 13.82 -3.73 2.80
C GLN A 72 13.94 -2.98 1.46
N HIS A 73 13.01 -3.19 0.53
CA HIS A 73 13.00 -2.55 -0.79
C HIS A 73 12.01 -1.38 -0.88
N PHE A 74 11.27 -1.08 0.19
CA PHE A 74 10.39 0.08 0.21
C PHE A 74 11.20 1.34 0.41
N CYS A 75 10.91 2.36 -0.40
CA CYS A 75 11.37 3.70 -0.08
C CYS A 75 10.48 4.34 1.01
N PRO A 76 10.97 5.39 1.69
CA PRO A 76 10.21 6.20 2.65
C PRO A 76 8.73 6.45 2.33
N GLN A 77 8.46 6.93 1.11
CA GLN A 77 7.12 7.33 0.70
C GLN A 77 6.19 6.12 0.58
N GLU A 78 6.70 5.00 0.07
CA GLU A 78 5.93 3.77 -0.10
C GLU A 78 5.60 3.16 1.26
N THR A 79 6.56 3.19 2.19
CA THR A 79 6.36 2.76 3.59
C THR A 79 5.28 3.59 4.25
N ALA A 80 5.35 4.92 4.13
CA ALA A 80 4.35 5.83 4.70
C ALA A 80 2.95 5.59 4.12
N ASN A 81 2.83 5.47 2.80
CA ASN A 81 1.56 5.22 2.12
C ASN A 81 0.94 3.87 2.54
N LEU A 82 1.76 2.82 2.59
CA LEU A 82 1.32 1.50 3.02
C LEU A 82 0.87 1.51 4.48
N ALA A 83 1.65 2.13 5.38
CA ALA A 83 1.32 2.22 6.79
C ALA A 83 0.01 3.01 7.03
N TRP A 84 -0.15 4.15 6.38
CA TRP A 84 -1.38 4.94 6.45
C TRP A 84 -2.59 4.15 5.92
N ALA A 85 -2.45 3.49 4.77
CA ALA A 85 -3.53 2.73 4.17
C ALA A 85 -3.97 1.57 5.06
N LEU A 86 -3.01 0.80 5.58
CA LEU A 86 -3.30 -0.29 6.49
C LEU A 86 -3.89 0.22 7.81
N ALA A 87 -3.50 1.40 8.30
CA ALA A 87 -4.12 2.04 9.46
C ALA A 87 -5.58 2.47 9.21
N ALA A 88 -5.83 3.13 8.09
CA ALA A 88 -7.16 3.57 7.69
C ALA A 88 -8.14 2.39 7.52
N LEU A 89 -7.63 1.26 7.04
CA LEU A 89 -8.40 0.02 6.84
C LEU A 89 -8.48 -0.87 8.09
N SER A 90 -7.54 -0.72 9.04
CA SER A 90 -7.45 -1.50 10.29
C SER A 90 -7.98 -0.75 11.51
N ALA A 91 -8.85 0.25 11.33
CA ALA A 91 -9.62 0.81 12.44
C ALA A 91 -10.38 -0.29 13.24
N ASP A 92 -10.50 -1.50 12.67
CA ASP A 92 -11.03 -2.71 13.30
C ASP A 92 -9.99 -3.83 13.62
N GLU A 93 -8.68 -3.70 13.33
CA GLU A 93 -7.65 -4.78 13.48
C GLU A 93 -6.28 -4.30 14.05
N PRO A 94 -6.18 -4.04 15.38
CA PRO A 94 -5.04 -3.37 16.02
C PRO A 94 -3.69 -4.12 15.97
N ARG A 95 -3.69 -5.45 15.82
CA ARG A 95 -2.48 -6.28 15.92
C ARG A 95 -1.63 -6.22 14.64
N LEU A 96 -2.28 -6.12 13.48
CA LEU A 96 -1.60 -5.94 12.20
C LEU A 96 -0.90 -4.57 12.16
N LEU A 97 -1.59 -3.53 12.64
CA LEU A 97 -1.07 -2.17 12.78
C LEU A 97 0.25 -2.13 13.56
N GLY A 98 0.32 -2.79 14.72
CA GLY A 98 1.51 -2.77 15.58
C GLY A 98 2.75 -3.39 14.92
N ARG A 99 2.58 -4.47 14.14
CA ARG A 99 3.70 -5.12 13.44
C ARG A 99 4.25 -4.26 12.30
N LEU A 100 3.36 -3.62 11.56
CA LEU A 100 3.72 -2.76 10.43
C LEU A 100 4.33 -1.44 10.92
N ALA A 101 3.81 -0.86 12.01
CA ALA A 101 4.38 0.32 12.64
C ALA A 101 5.79 0.05 13.17
N ALA A 102 6.04 -1.12 13.79
CA ALA A 102 7.37 -1.52 14.21
C ALA A 102 8.34 -1.70 13.02
N GLN A 103 7.85 -2.25 11.91
CA GLN A 103 8.63 -2.42 10.69
C GLN A 103 8.96 -1.08 10.02
N ALA A 104 7.98 -0.16 9.96
CA ALA A 104 8.18 1.19 9.45
C ALA A 104 9.12 2.01 10.35
N ALA A 105 9.02 1.89 11.68
CA ALA A 105 9.93 2.53 12.63
C ALA A 105 11.37 2.03 12.47
N GLY A 106 11.55 0.74 12.18
CA GLY A 106 12.86 0.17 11.81
C GLY A 106 13.47 0.83 10.57
N SER A 107 12.63 1.16 9.57
CA SER A 107 13.06 1.88 8.36
C SER A 107 13.29 3.39 8.58
N ILE A 108 12.70 3.99 9.62
CA ILE A 108 12.94 5.41 9.99
C ILE A 108 14.31 5.57 10.68
N ALA A 109 14.84 4.53 11.33
CA ALA A 109 16.19 4.59 11.90
C ALA A 109 17.30 4.75 10.82
N ASP A 110 17.03 4.31 9.58
CA ASP A 110 17.90 4.51 8.41
C ASP A 110 17.69 5.87 7.71
N PHE A 111 16.75 6.68 8.21
CA PHE A 111 16.48 8.02 7.70
C PHE A 111 17.54 9.00 8.21
N LYS A 112 18.64 9.14 7.46
CA LYS A 112 19.43 10.37 7.57
C LYS A 112 18.56 11.53 7.09
N PRO A 113 18.46 12.65 7.84
CA PRO A 113 17.93 13.87 7.27
C PRO A 113 18.84 14.24 6.10
N GLN A 114 18.36 14.20 4.87
CA GLN A 114 19.10 14.83 3.79
C GLN A 114 19.13 16.33 4.10
N GLU A 115 20.34 16.83 4.32
CA GLU A 115 20.60 18.26 4.47
C GLU A 115 19.98 18.97 3.28
N SER A 116 19.10 19.92 3.56
CA SER A 116 18.78 20.98 2.62
C SER A 116 20.06 21.78 2.41
N SER A 117 20.89 21.39 1.46
CA SER A 117 21.92 22.28 0.93
C SER A 117 21.22 23.27 0.00
N SER A 118 21.07 24.49 0.51
CA SER A 118 20.83 25.68 -0.29
C SER A 118 21.77 25.71 -1.49
N HIS A 119 21.22 25.85 -2.70
CA HIS A 119 21.73 26.72 -3.77
C HIS A 119 20.64 26.94 -4.82
#